data_AF-A0A3P3QQ06-F1
#
_entry.id   AF-A0A3P3QQ06-F1
#
_cell.length_a   1.000
_cell.length_b   1.000
_cell.length_c   1.000
_cell.angle_alpha   90.00
_cell.angle_beta   90.00
_cell.angle_gamma   90.00
#
_symmetry.space_group_name_H-M   'P 1'
#
loop_
_entity.id
_entity.type
_entity.pdbx_description
1 polymer ?
#
loop_
_entity_poly.entity_id
_entity_poly.type
_entity_poly.pdbx_seq_one_letter_code
_entity_poly.pdbx_strand_id
1 'polypeptide(L)' 'MSPCALKVGSKIVVGPGQSADCGEGLVYPQSAVNQVYINNDSRNNVLWIENCDAGSNWPQ' A
#
# COMPACT_ATOMS: atom_id res chain seq x y z
N MET A 1 14.45 -4.25 -2.59
CA MET A 1 12.97 -4.18 -2.50
C MET A 1 12.53 -5.32 -1.58
N SER A 2 11.82 -5.03 -0.49
CA SER A 2 11.35 -6.01 0.49
C SER A 2 10.00 -6.59 0.04
N PRO A 3 9.93 -7.83 -0.47
CA PRO A 3 8.66 -8.44 -0.82
C PRO A 3 7.89 -8.82 0.45
N CYS A 4 6.57 -8.71 0.38
CA CYS A 4 5.65 -9.30 1.34
C CYS A 4 4.53 -10.03 0.59
N ALA A 5 3.91 -11.00 1.23
CA ALA A 5 2.76 -11.72 0.69
C ALA A 5 1.45 -11.08 1.14
N LEU A 6 0.52 -10.91 0.20
CA LEU A 6 -0.87 -10.58 0.51
C LEU A 6 -1.60 -11.87 0.92
N LYS A 7 -2.37 -11.82 2.01
CA LYS A 7 -3.15 -12.97 2.50
C LYS A 7 -4.15 -13.44 1.45
N VAL A 8 -4.24 -14.77 1.27
CA VAL A 8 -5.17 -15.40 0.31
C VAL A 8 -6.61 -15.00 0.62
N GLY A 9 -7.36 -14.66 -0.44
CA GLY A 9 -8.75 -14.21 -0.34
C GLY A 9 -8.94 -12.71 -0.09
N SER A 10 -7.85 -11.96 0.10
CA SER A 10 -7.93 -10.49 0.21
C SER A 10 -8.43 -9.87 -1.10
N LYS A 11 -9.34 -8.90 -0.99
CA LYS A 11 -9.80 -8.09 -2.13
C LYS A 11 -9.11 -6.73 -2.06
N ILE A 12 -8.40 -6.37 -3.13
CA ILE A 12 -7.71 -5.09 -3.24
C ILE A 12 -8.30 -4.28 -4.38
N VAL A 13 -8.29 -2.96 -4.22
CA VAL A 13 -8.67 -2.02 -5.27
C VAL A 13 -7.38 -1.38 -5.77
N VAL A 14 -7.15 -1.47 -7.08
CA VAL A 14 -5.99 -0.87 -7.74
C VAL A 14 -6.45 0.38 -8.45
N GLY A 15 -5.81 1.50 -8.13
CA GLY A 15 -6.04 2.77 -8.77
C GLY A 15 -4.93 3.75 -8.46
N PRO A 16 -5.06 4.99 -8.92
CA PRO A 16 -4.11 6.03 -8.57
C PRO A 16 -4.14 6.28 -7.06
N GLY A 17 -2.98 6.54 -6.46
CA GLY A 17 -2.87 6.81 -5.03
C GLY A 17 -3.76 7.98 -4.57
N GLN A 18 -4.09 8.01 -3.28
CA GLN A 18 -5.01 8.99 -2.71
C GLN A 18 -4.56 10.43 -2.99
N SER A 19 -5.45 11.24 -3.57
CA SER A 19 -5.32 12.69 -3.62
C SER A 19 -5.98 13.30 -2.40
N ALA A 20 -5.44 14.38 -1.86
CA ALA A 20 -6.02 15.08 -0.72
C ALA A 20 -5.94 16.59 -0.93
N ASP A 21 -7.05 17.28 -0.67
CA ASP A 21 -7.05 18.73 -0.47
C ASP A 21 -7.07 18.98 1.04
N CYS A 22 -6.00 19.55 1.56
CA CYS A 22 -5.83 19.82 2.99
C CYS A 22 -6.17 21.28 3.35
N GLY A 23 -6.61 22.10 2.39
CA GLY A 23 -6.79 23.54 2.57
C GLY A 23 -5.47 24.33 2.51
N GLU A 24 -5.58 25.66 2.59
CA GLU A 24 -4.43 26.60 2.63
C GLU A 24 -3.44 26.45 1.44
N GLY A 25 -3.93 25.98 0.29
CA GLY A 25 -3.12 25.75 -0.90
C GLY A 25 -2.31 24.45 -0.88
N LEU A 26 -2.46 23.62 0.16
CA LEU A 26 -1.81 22.32 0.24
C LEU A 26 -2.70 21.25 -0.40
N VAL A 27 -2.45 21.00 -1.68
CA VAL A 27 -3.15 19.98 -2.47
C VAL A 27 -2.16 18.91 -2.89
N TYR A 28 -2.46 17.66 -2.55
CA TYR A 28 -1.74 16.49 -3.00
C TYR A 28 -2.42 15.93 -4.26
N PRO A 29 -1.78 16.06 -5.45
CA PRO A 29 -2.37 15.57 -6.68
C PRO A 29 -2.45 14.05 -6.68
N GLN A 30 -3.38 13.53 -7.48
CA GLN A 30 -3.49 12.11 -7.74
C GLN A 30 -2.18 11.56 -8.32
N SER A 31 -1.78 10.35 -7.91
CA SER A 31 -0.53 9.78 -8.42
C SER A 31 -0.61 9.45 -9.92
N ALA A 32 0.47 9.73 -10.65
CA ALA A 32 0.62 9.36 -12.05
C ALA A 32 0.75 7.83 -12.28
N VAL A 33 0.95 7.06 -11.22
CA VAL A 33 1.05 5.60 -11.27
C VAL A 33 0.06 4.97 -10.29
N ASN A 34 -0.41 3.77 -10.62
CA ASN A 34 -1.27 3.02 -9.72
C ASN A 34 -0.49 2.55 -8.51
N GLN A 35 -1.04 2.77 -7.32
CA GLN A 35 -0.42 2.39 -6.06
C GLN A 35 -1.46 1.73 -5.17
N VAL A 36 -1.04 0.76 -4.36
CA VAL A 36 -1.89 0.15 -3.35
C VAL A 36 -1.18 0.25 -2.01
N TYR A 37 -1.80 0.92 -1.05
CA TYR A 37 -1.34 0.96 0.33
C TYR A 37 -2.20 0.01 1.17
N ILE A 38 -1.56 -0.94 1.84
CA ILE A 38 -2.23 -1.96 2.66
C ILE A 38 -1.49 -2.04 3.98
N ASN A 39 -2.14 -1.60 5.05
CA ASN A 39 -1.58 -1.67 6.39
C ASN A 39 -2.20 -2.83 7.17
N ASN A 40 -1.38 -3.54 7.94
CA ASN A 40 -1.89 -4.35 9.03
C ASN A 40 -2.38 -3.43 10.15
N ASP A 41 -3.41 -3.86 10.88
CA ASP A 41 -3.93 -3.13 12.04
C ASP A 41 -3.96 -4.07 13.25
N SER A 42 -2.90 -3.98 14.05
CA SER A 42 -2.74 -4.79 15.26
C SER A 42 -3.76 -4.46 16.34
N ARG A 43 -4.37 -3.26 16.34
CA ARG A 43 -5.35 -2.86 17.35
C ARG A 43 -6.66 -3.61 17.18
N ASN A 44 -7.01 -3.93 15.93
CA ASN A 44 -8.22 -4.68 15.58
C ASN A 44 -7.92 -6.13 15.16
N ASN A 45 -6.70 -6.62 15.41
CA ASN A 45 -6.23 -7.95 15.03
C ASN A 45 -6.42 -8.26 13.53
N VAL A 46 -6.14 -7.27 12.67
CA VAL A 46 -6.26 -7.37 11.22
C VAL A 46 -4.89 -7.58 10.60
N LEU A 47 -4.74 -8.70 9.88
CA LEU A 47 -3.52 -9.09 9.15
C LEU A 47 -3.85 -9.31 7.67
N TRP A 48 -3.36 -8.41 6.81
CA TRP A 48 -3.50 -8.46 5.35
C TRP A 48 -2.20 -8.82 4.64
N ILE A 49 -1.07 -8.40 5.20
CA ILE A 49 0.27 -8.58 4.65
C ILE A 49 1.10 -9.42 5.62
N GLU A 50 1.77 -10.45 5.13
CA GLU A 50 2.59 -11.38 5.91
C GLU A 50 3.85 -11.80 5.15
N ASN A 51 4.75 -12.55 5.79
CA ASN A 51 5.97 -13.09 5.17
C ASN A 51 6.85 -12.02 4.48
N CYS A 52 7.05 -10.89 5.15
CA CYS A 52 7.92 -9.83 4.65
C CYS A 52 9.40 -10.20 4.78
N ASP A 53 10.18 -10.01 3.72
CA ASP A 53 11.64 -10.20 3.71
C ASP A 53 12.37 -8.84 3.76
N ALA A 54 13.58 -8.80 4.32
CA ALA A 54 14.46 -7.63 4.36
C ALA A 54 14.83 -7.10 2.96
N GLY A 55 14.61 -7.90 1.93
CA GLY A 55 14.53 -7.47 0.54
C GLY A 55 15.82 -7.64 -0.25
N SER A 56 15.64 -7.88 -1.55
CA SER A 56 16.70 -8.09 -2.55
C SER A 56 16.47 -7.21 -3.79
N ASN A 57 17.39 -7.22 -4.75
CA ASN A 57 17.23 -6.47 -6.00
C ASN A 57 16.21 -7.17 -6.92
N TRP A 58 15.20 -6.43 -7.39
CA TRP A 58 14.18 -6.85 -8.36
C TRP A 58 14.37 -6.08 -9.68
N PRO A 59 14.03 -6.66 -10.85
CA PRO A 59 13.69 -8.06 -11.12
C PRO A 59 14.96 -8.92 -11.25
N GLN A 60 14.90 -10.15 -10.77
CA GLN A 60 15.84 -11.18 -11.23
C GLN A 60 15.29 -11.90 -12.44
#